data_AF-A0A532V4V4-F1
#
_entry.id   AF-A0A532V4V4-F1
#
_cell.length_a   1.000
_cell.length_b   1.000
_cell.length_c   1.000
_cell.angle_alpha   90.00
_cell.angle_beta   90.00
_cell.angle_gamma   90.00
#
_symmetry.space_group_name_H-M   'P 1'
#
loop_
_entity.id
_entity.type
_entity.pdbx_description
1 polymer ?
#
loop_
_entity_poly.entity_id
_entity_poly.type
_entity_poly.pdbx_seq_one_letter_code
_entity_poly.pdbx_strand_id
1 'polypeptide(L)'
;MNMDEIRRIQSILEQQIAPGSAKKQEGEDKVSFKETLETFANDVNRLQLNAEEATERLISGDVENIHQVMVAMNEADSSFRLMMEVRNKIIEAYREIMKMQV
;
A
#
# COMPACT_ATOMS: atom_id res chain seq x y z
N MET A 1 31.71 -25.19 51.64
CA MET A 1 31.11 -24.08 50.88
C MET A 1 31.92 -23.96 49.60
N ASN A 2 31.39 -24.49 48.51
CA ASN A 2 32.14 -24.73 47.27
C ASN A 2 32.20 -23.44 46.45
N MET A 3 33.41 -22.96 46.18
CA MET A 3 33.67 -21.72 45.41
C MET A 3 33.30 -21.83 43.92
N ASP A 4 33.02 -23.04 43.42
CA ASP A 4 32.63 -23.30 42.03
C ASP A 4 31.15 -22.97 41.73
N GLU A 5 30.27 -22.99 42.73
CA GLU A 5 28.84 -22.68 42.56
C GLU A 5 28.60 -21.18 42.34
N ILE A 6 29.39 -20.31 43.00
CA ILE A 6 29.29 -18.84 42.87
C ILE A 6 29.76 -18.39 41.48
N ARG A 7 30.76 -19.07 40.91
CA ARG A 7 31.29 -18.74 39.58
C ARG A 7 30.32 -19.08 38.45
N ARG A 8 29.50 -20.13 38.64
CA ARG A 8 28.41 -20.49 37.71
C ARG A 8 27.31 -19.44 37.73
N ILE A 9 26.94 -18.92 38.91
CA ILE A 9 25.91 -17.87 39.02
C ILE A 9 26.39 -16.56 38.36
N GLN A 10 27.68 -16.23 38.46
CA GLN A 10 28.27 -15.05 37.81
C GLN A 10 28.23 -15.13 36.28
N SER A 11 28.48 -16.32 35.69
CA SER A 11 28.35 -16.52 34.24
C SER A 11 26.91 -16.44 33.71
N ILE A 12 25.91 -16.78 34.54
CA ILE A 12 24.49 -16.71 34.17
C ILE A 12 24.02 -15.24 34.19
N LEU A 13 24.56 -14.41 35.08
CA LEU A 13 24.24 -12.99 35.15
C LEU A 13 24.88 -12.18 34.00
N GLU A 14 26.08 -12.54 33.53
CA GLU A 14 26.73 -11.89 32.37
C GLU A 14 26.08 -12.25 31.03
N GLN A 15 25.45 -13.43 30.91
CA GLN A 15 24.71 -13.82 29.70
C GLN A 15 23.37 -13.08 29.53
N GLN A 16 22.88 -12.39 30.56
CA GLN A 16 21.64 -11.61 30.51
C GLN A 16 21.83 -10.10 30.30
N ILE A 17 23.07 -9.58 30.32
CA ILE A 17 23.38 -8.15 30.13
C ILE A 17 24.24 -7.89 28.86
N ALA A 18 24.41 -8.89 28.00
CA ALA A 18 24.71 -8.59 26.61
C ALA A 18 23.41 -8.06 25.98
N PRO A 19 23.40 -6.89 25.31
CA PRO A 19 22.31 -6.55 24.40
C PRO A 19 22.37 -7.61 23.30
N GLY A 20 21.61 -8.69 23.52
CA GLY A 20 21.37 -9.72 22.54
C GLY A 20 20.99 -8.99 21.28
N SER A 21 21.76 -9.25 20.22
CA SER A 21 21.56 -8.70 18.90
C SER A 21 20.07 -8.70 18.66
N ALA A 22 19.47 -7.51 18.78
CA ALA A 22 18.16 -7.25 18.27
C ALA A 22 18.36 -7.58 16.80
N LYS A 23 17.90 -8.78 16.45
CA LYS A 23 17.74 -9.21 15.08
C LYS A 23 16.85 -8.14 14.53
N LYS A 24 17.48 -7.12 13.95
CA LYS A 24 16.87 -6.04 13.23
C LYS A 24 15.99 -6.81 12.26
N GLN A 25 14.68 -6.78 12.52
CA GLN A 25 13.72 -7.22 11.54
C GLN A 25 13.86 -6.21 10.41
N GLU A 26 14.90 -6.43 9.60
CA GLU A 26 15.04 -5.85 8.29
C GLU A 26 13.99 -6.54 7.44
N GLY A 27 13.04 -5.74 6.96
CA GLY A 27 12.00 -6.17 6.05
C GLY A 27 10.66 -6.47 6.72
N GLU A 28 10.09 -5.54 7.49
CA GLU A 28 8.68 -5.28 7.20
C GLU A 28 8.66 -4.74 5.78
N ASP A 29 7.95 -5.42 4.87
CA ASP A 29 7.61 -4.94 3.54
C ASP A 29 6.88 -3.60 3.70
N LYS A 30 7.65 -2.52 3.82
CA LYS A 30 7.13 -1.16 3.79
C LYS A 30 6.73 -0.90 2.36
N VAL A 31 5.55 -1.39 1.97
CA VAL A 31 4.90 -1.00 0.72
C VAL A 31 4.98 0.51 0.68
N SER A 32 5.73 1.01 -0.30
CA SER A 32 6.02 2.43 -0.34
C SER A 32 4.76 3.18 -0.74
N PHE A 33 4.54 4.39 -0.20
CA PHE A 33 3.41 5.22 -0.61
C PHE A 33 3.34 5.40 -2.14
N LYS A 34 4.52 5.53 -2.78
CA LYS A 34 4.65 5.57 -4.25
C LYS A 34 4.08 4.32 -4.90
N GLU A 35 4.44 3.14 -4.40
CA GLU A 35 4.00 1.85 -4.93
C GLU A 35 2.49 1.65 -4.72
N THR A 36 1.93 2.06 -3.58
CA THR A 36 0.48 2.06 -3.37
C THR A 36 -0.23 2.98 -4.36
N LEU A 37 0.31 4.18 -4.60
CA LEU A 37 -0.27 5.15 -5.54
C LEU A 37 -0.16 4.66 -6.99
N GLU A 38 0.97 4.07 -7.37
CA GLU A 38 1.18 3.45 -8.68
C GLU A 38 0.22 2.28 -8.90
N THR A 39 0.06 1.42 -7.89
CA THR A 39 -0.91 0.31 -7.92
C THR A 39 -2.33 0.84 -8.11
N PHE A 40 -2.73 1.85 -7.33
CA PHE A 40 -4.05 2.44 -7.44
C PHE A 40 -4.32 3.07 -8.81
N ALA A 41 -3.34 3.80 -9.37
CA ALA A 41 -3.45 4.36 -10.71
C ALA A 41 -3.59 3.26 -11.78
N ASN A 42 -2.83 2.17 -11.66
CA ASN A 42 -2.95 1.02 -12.56
C ASN A 42 -4.30 0.31 -12.43
N ASP A 43 -4.83 0.21 -11.21
CA ASP A 43 -6.15 -0.39 -10.96
C ASP A 43 -7.27 0.44 -11.61
N VAL A 44 -7.23 1.77 -11.46
CA VAL A 44 -8.19 2.67 -12.14
C VAL A 44 -8.09 2.53 -13.66
N ASN A 45 -6.88 2.46 -14.21
CA ASN A 45 -6.69 2.25 -15.65
C ASN A 45 -7.27 0.91 -16.10
N ARG A 46 -7.10 -0.16 -15.32
CA ARG A 46 -7.68 -1.47 -15.62
C ARG A 46 -9.21 -1.42 -15.61
N LEU A 47 -9.81 -0.73 -14.63
CA LEU A 47 -11.27 -0.55 -14.59
C LEU A 47 -11.78 0.22 -15.80
N GLN A 48 -11.06 1.26 -16.23
CA GLN A 48 -11.38 2.03 -17.43
C GLN A 48 -11.39 1.14 -18.68
N LEU A 49 -10.33 0.35 -18.89
CA LEU A 49 -10.22 -0.57 -20.03
C LEU A 49 -11.30 -1.65 -20.00
N ASN A 50 -11.62 -2.20 -18.82
CA ASN A 50 -12.69 -3.17 -18.67
C ASN A 50 -14.05 -2.57 -19.04
N ALA A 51 -14.32 -1.32 -18.66
CA ALA A 51 -15.56 -0.63 -19.02
C ALA A 51 -15.65 -0.35 -20.52
N GLU A 52 -14.54 0.03 -21.15
CA GLU A 52 -14.45 0.20 -22.62
C GLU A 52 -14.70 -1.11 -23.35
N GLU A 53 -14.05 -2.20 -22.94
CA GLU A 53 -14.26 -3.53 -23.53
C GLU A 53 -15.71 -4.01 -23.34
N ALA A 54 -16.28 -3.84 -22.15
CA ALA A 54 -17.67 -4.19 -21.89
C ALA A 54 -18.64 -3.39 -22.77
N THR A 55 -18.33 -2.12 -23.02
CA THR A 55 -19.10 -1.24 -23.92
C THR A 55 -18.99 -1.70 -25.37
N GLU A 56 -17.78 -2.03 -25.82
CA GLU A 56 -17.54 -2.52 -27.18
C GLU A 56 -18.31 -3.81 -27.46
N ARG A 57 -18.27 -4.77 -26.52
CA ARG A 57 -19.00 -6.04 -26.63
C ARG A 57 -20.52 -5.88 -26.60
N LEU A 58 -21.04 -4.85 -25.93
CA LEU A 58 -22.47 -4.52 -25.97
C LEU A 58 -22.86 -3.95 -27.33
N ILE A 59 -22.04 -3.08 -27.91
CA ILE A 59 -22.28 -2.48 -29.22
C ILE A 59 -22.14 -3.53 -30.35
N SER A 60 -21.20 -4.47 -30.21
CA SER A 60 -21.04 -5.59 -31.16
C SER A 60 -22.19 -6.59 -31.13
N GLY A 61 -23.04 -6.54 -30.09
CA GLY A 61 -24.14 -7.48 -29.88
C GLY A 61 -23.73 -8.79 -29.20
N ASP A 62 -22.47 -8.91 -28.74
CA ASP A 62 -21.97 -10.09 -28.02
C ASP A 62 -22.47 -10.17 -26.57
N VAL A 63 -22.94 -9.05 -26.00
CA VAL A 63 -23.39 -8.98 -24.61
C VAL A 63 -24.85 -8.56 -24.56
N GLU A 64 -25.73 -9.48 -24.16
CA GLU A 64 -27.15 -9.18 -23.89
C GLU A 64 -27.35 -8.42 -22.56
N ASN A 65 -26.32 -8.40 -21.70
CA ASN A 65 -26.43 -7.90 -20.34
C ASN A 65 -25.89 -6.47 -20.18
N ILE A 66 -26.72 -5.49 -20.57
CA ILE A 66 -26.44 -4.06 -20.39
C ILE A 66 -26.15 -3.67 -18.93
N HIS A 67 -26.66 -4.42 -17.94
CA HIS A 67 -26.42 -4.13 -16.53
C HIS A 67 -24.95 -4.32 -16.15
N GLN A 68 -24.25 -5.32 -16.71
CA GLN A 68 -22.82 -5.51 -16.45
C GLN A 68 -21.98 -4.35 -16.98
N VAL A 69 -22.31 -3.84 -18.18
CA VAL A 69 -21.64 -2.68 -18.75
C VAL A 69 -21.85 -1.46 -17.88
N MET A 70 -23.10 -1.20 -17.48
CA MET A 70 -23.43 -0.09 -16.58
C MET A 70 -22.69 -0.20 -15.24
N VAL A 71 -22.56 -1.40 -14.66
CA VAL A 71 -21.80 -1.61 -13.42
C VAL A 71 -20.32 -1.30 -13.63
N ALA A 72 -19.70 -1.86 -14.69
CA ALA A 72 -18.29 -1.61 -15.00
C ALA A 72 -18.00 -0.12 -15.23
N MET A 73 -18.89 0.59 -15.94
CA MET A 73 -18.78 2.03 -16.16
C MET A 73 -18.87 2.82 -14.84
N ASN A 74 -19.83 2.48 -13.97
CA ASN A 74 -19.98 3.15 -12.68
C ASN A 74 -18.78 2.89 -11.76
N GLU A 75 -18.23 1.67 -11.77
CA GLU A 75 -17.05 1.31 -10.99
C GLU A 75 -15.81 2.09 -11.46
N ALA A 76 -15.58 2.14 -12.77
CA ALA A 76 -14.49 2.92 -13.36
C ALA A 76 -14.61 4.41 -13.04
N ASP A 77 -15.80 4.98 -13.21
CA ASP A 77 -16.08 6.40 -12.95
C ASP A 77 -15.88 6.76 -11.47
N SER A 78 -16.45 5.97 -10.54
CA SER A 78 -16.30 6.20 -9.10
C SER A 78 -14.83 6.13 -8.66
N SER A 79 -14.11 5.12 -9.16
CA SER A 79 -12.68 4.92 -8.86
C SER A 79 -11.82 6.05 -9.42
N PHE A 80 -12.13 6.53 -10.63
CA PHE A 80 -11.46 7.67 -11.24
C PHE A 80 -11.69 8.97 -10.45
N ARG A 81 -12.93 9.23 -10.01
CA ARG A 81 -13.23 10.39 -9.15
C ARG A 81 -12.40 10.34 -7.87
N LEU A 82 -12.32 9.18 -7.23
CA LEU A 82 -11.49 8.99 -6.04
C LEU A 82 -10.01 9.28 -6.33
N MET A 83 -9.48 8.80 -7.45
CA MET A 83 -8.09 9.10 -7.87
C MET A 83 -7.84 10.59 -8.08
N MET A 84 -8.79 11.30 -8.67
CA MET A 84 -8.69 12.75 -8.84
C MET A 84 -8.63 13.48 -7.50
N GLU A 85 -9.43 13.07 -6.52
CA GLU A 85 -9.37 13.63 -5.16
C GLU A 85 -8.03 13.36 -4.48
N VAL A 86 -7.52 12.14 -4.58
CA VAL A 86 -6.19 11.79 -4.04
C VAL A 86 -5.10 12.63 -4.71
N ARG A 87 -5.13 12.75 -6.04
CA ARG A 87 -4.19 13.58 -6.81
C ARG A 87 -4.24 15.04 -6.35
N ASN A 88 -5.42 15.61 -6.20
CA ASN A 88 -5.60 16.98 -5.74
C ASN A 88 -5.00 17.15 -4.34
N LYS A 89 -5.25 16.21 -3.42
CA LYS A 89 -4.74 16.27 -2.05
C LYS A 89 -3.21 16.18 -1.97
N ILE A 90 -2.59 15.37 -2.83
CA ILE A 90 -1.12 15.28 -2.91
C ILE A 90 -0.53 16.61 -3.41
N ILE A 91 -1.14 17.22 -4.43
CA ILE A 91 -0.70 18.52 -4.96
C ILE A 91 -0.85 19.62 -3.89
N GLU A 92 -1.96 19.61 -3.15
CA GLU A 92 -2.17 20.52 -2.02
C GLU A 92 -1.12 20.33 -0.92
N ALA A 93 -0.86 19.10 -0.49
CA ALA A 93 0.14 18.79 0.51
C ALA A 93 1.53 19.26 0.08
N TYR A 94 1.89 19.04 -1.19
CA TYR A 94 3.15 19.54 -1.75
C TYR A 94 3.23 21.08 -1.70
N ARG A 95 2.16 21.77 -2.11
CA ARG A 95 2.09 23.24 -2.04
C ARG A 95 2.19 23.76 -0.61
N GLU A 96 1.58 23.07 0.36
CA GLU A 96 1.61 23.47 1.77
C GLU A 96 3.03 23.36 2.35
N ILE A 97 3.75 22.28 2.05
CA ILE A 97 5.16 22.12 2.47
C ILE A 97 6.03 23.26 1.93
N MET A 98 5.83 23.67 0.68
CA MET A 98 6.59 24.80 0.11
C MET A 98 6.29 26.14 0.80
N LYS A 99 5.07 26.34 1.31
CA LYS A 99 4.70 27.56 2.05
C LYS A 99 5.28 27.61 3.47
N MET A 100 5.61 26.46 4.07
CA MET A 100 6.23 26.43 5.41
C MET A 100 7.72 26.80 5.40
N GLN A 101 8.38 26.75 4.23
CA GLN A 101 9.83 26.98 4.09
C GLN A 101 10.19 28.41 3.64
N VAL A 102 9.21 29.29 3.43
CA VAL A 102 9.44 30.72 3.14
C VAL A 102 9.32 31.59 4.38
#